data_AF-A0A2U2AIE1-F1
#
_entry.id   AF-A0A2U2AIE1-F1
#
_cell.length_a   1.000
_cell.length_b   1.000
_cell.length_c   1.000
_cell.angle_alpha   90.00
_cell.angle_beta   90.00
_cell.angle_gamma   90.00
#
_symmetry.space_group_name_H-M   'P 1'
#
loop_
_entity.id
_entity.type
_entity.pdbx_description
1 polymer ?
#
loop_
_entity_poly.entity_id
_entity_poly.type
_entity_poly.pdbx_seq_one_letter_code
_entity_poly.pdbx_strand_id
1 'polypeptide(L)'
;MMKRRREEIKKQYKAEKMGVMIGRQAIKKTYLLLTLFLSLILFLPFQTAWSASSADLKNRLSQQEKTLPLLDDGVMDYAGLLSPTEKAEINHKIWALEKNSGSQLAVLILPDLQGHEIVEYGVTIMEKWQLGRKGVDDGVLLLIALQERAMRIEVGYGLEGAIPDLIAGQILNQYLTPAFRAGKFAEGIELAVDAIIAQIEGEPLPSLKEVPLSASSNHEELVDWDLAFTIIVMVVMIIAPFLLPIIQRLQQRSRGVSNKQKEVLFESHDPHNSPINHSSDLQQDSLKTWADHYRSQNQRHSYSSREPSTPSSKRESRHTSSKKVKKISWMEAFFRSLPSAIFIGFFTSIAFHLAIGILIGLLLLLFQTAGLALGFIRAPIKIQGGRGGRGDGMGGGYRGGGSSGSSGGGRSSGGRSGGGGRSGGGGATGGW
;
A
#
# COMPACT_ATOMS: atom_id res chain seq x y z
N MET A 1 -84.41 -3.46 -14.34
CA MET A 1 -83.44 -2.42 -14.75
C MET A 1 -82.18 -2.39 -13.88
N MET A 2 -82.30 -2.21 -12.56
CA MET A 2 -81.15 -2.09 -11.62
C MET A 2 -80.18 -3.30 -11.60
N LYS A 3 -80.69 -4.55 -11.66
CA LYS A 3 -79.83 -5.76 -11.69
C LYS A 3 -78.98 -5.86 -12.96
N ARG A 4 -79.51 -5.51 -14.13
CA ARG A 4 -78.77 -5.50 -15.40
C ARG A 4 -77.65 -4.44 -15.38
N ARG A 5 -77.95 -3.25 -14.86
CA ARG A 5 -76.97 -2.16 -14.71
C ARG A 5 -75.82 -2.53 -13.75
N ARG A 6 -76.09 -3.28 -12.68
CA ARG A 6 -75.03 -3.79 -11.78
C ARG A 6 -74.14 -4.85 -12.43
N GLU A 7 -74.69 -5.74 -13.24
CA GLU A 7 -73.91 -6.75 -13.98
C GLU A 7 -73.05 -6.12 -15.08
N GLU A 8 -73.54 -5.08 -15.75
CA GLU A 8 -72.76 -4.30 -16.73
C GLU A 8 -71.58 -3.57 -16.08
N ILE A 9 -71.78 -2.94 -14.92
CA ILE A 9 -70.71 -2.28 -14.16
C ILE A 9 -69.66 -3.31 -13.70
N LYS A 10 -70.07 -4.49 -13.22
CA LYS A 10 -69.14 -5.56 -12.85
C LYS A 10 -68.34 -6.06 -14.05
N LYS A 11 -68.96 -6.20 -15.24
CA LYS A 11 -68.26 -6.58 -16.47
C LYS A 11 -67.26 -5.52 -16.91
N GLN A 12 -67.62 -4.24 -16.85
CA GLN A 12 -66.71 -3.13 -17.16
C GLN A 12 -65.53 -3.10 -16.20
N TYR A 13 -65.77 -3.19 -14.89
CA TYR A 13 -64.70 -3.20 -13.89
C TYR A 13 -63.76 -4.41 -14.04
N LYS A 14 -64.31 -5.59 -14.36
CA LYS A 14 -63.49 -6.79 -14.62
C LYS A 14 -62.65 -6.64 -15.90
N ALA A 15 -63.22 -6.06 -16.96
CA ALA A 15 -62.50 -5.79 -18.21
C ALA A 15 -61.38 -4.76 -18.02
N GLU A 16 -61.64 -3.69 -17.28
CA GLU A 16 -60.66 -2.66 -16.94
C GLU A 16 -59.51 -3.24 -16.09
N LYS A 17 -59.86 -4.02 -15.04
CA LYS A 17 -58.87 -4.68 -14.18
C LYS A 17 -58.02 -5.71 -14.94
N MET A 18 -58.61 -6.45 -15.88
CA MET A 18 -57.89 -7.40 -16.75
C MET A 18 -56.96 -6.67 -17.72
N GLY A 19 -57.40 -5.56 -18.33
CA GLY A 19 -56.55 -4.73 -19.20
C GLY A 19 -55.32 -4.18 -18.49
N VAL A 20 -55.48 -3.69 -17.25
CA VAL A 20 -54.35 -3.22 -16.42
C VAL A 20 -53.39 -4.36 -16.06
N MET A 21 -53.90 -5.58 -15.81
CA MET A 21 -53.07 -6.73 -15.47
C MET A 21 -52.22 -7.21 -16.66
N ILE A 22 -52.81 -7.25 -17.85
CA ILE A 22 -52.13 -7.61 -19.10
C ILE A 22 -51.06 -6.57 -19.45
N GLY A 23 -51.36 -5.28 -19.30
CA GLY A 23 -50.39 -4.20 -19.52
C GLY A 23 -49.17 -4.31 -18.59
N ARG A 24 -49.38 -4.62 -17.30
CA ARG A 24 -48.28 -4.83 -16.34
C ARG A 24 -47.42 -6.05 -16.69
N GLN A 25 -48.01 -7.13 -17.19
CA GLN A 25 -47.25 -8.32 -17.61
C GLN A 25 -46.44 -8.06 -18.89
N ALA A 26 -47.00 -7.32 -19.85
CA ALA A 26 -46.29 -6.92 -21.05
C ALA A 26 -45.07 -6.05 -20.72
N ILE A 27 -45.25 -5.04 -19.85
CA ILE A 27 -44.16 -4.16 -19.40
C ILE A 27 -43.04 -4.96 -18.72
N LYS A 28 -43.38 -5.89 -17.80
CA LYS A 28 -42.38 -6.73 -17.13
C LYS A 28 -41.59 -7.61 -18.11
N LYS A 29 -42.25 -8.17 -19.13
CA LYS A 29 -41.57 -8.97 -20.17
C LYS A 29 -40.63 -8.10 -21.01
N THR A 30 -41.04 -6.89 -21.37
CA THR A 30 -40.19 -5.96 -22.12
C THR A 30 -38.94 -5.57 -21.33
N TYR A 31 -39.09 -5.27 -20.03
CA TYR A 31 -37.93 -4.98 -19.18
C TYR A 31 -36.99 -6.19 -19.04
N LEU A 32 -37.53 -7.40 -18.86
CA LEU A 32 -36.72 -8.62 -18.77
C LEU A 32 -35.91 -8.86 -20.05
N LEU A 33 -36.55 -8.71 -21.22
CA LEU A 33 -35.88 -8.85 -22.51
C LEU A 33 -34.81 -7.78 -22.73
N LEU A 34 -35.08 -6.54 -22.34
CA LEU A 34 -34.10 -5.45 -22.44
C LEU A 34 -32.90 -5.69 -21.52
N THR A 35 -33.11 -6.16 -20.29
CA THR A 35 -32.01 -6.50 -19.37
C THR A 35 -31.17 -7.67 -19.87
N LEU A 36 -31.80 -8.69 -20.45
CA LEU A 36 -31.08 -9.83 -21.04
C LEU A 36 -30.28 -9.39 -22.27
N PHE A 37 -30.85 -8.56 -23.14
CA PHE A 37 -30.17 -8.02 -24.31
C PHE A 37 -28.99 -7.11 -23.92
N LEU A 38 -29.16 -6.24 -22.93
CA LEU A 38 -28.08 -5.38 -22.44
C LEU A 38 -26.98 -6.20 -21.75
N SER A 39 -27.34 -7.24 -21.00
CA SER A 39 -26.36 -8.16 -20.40
C SER A 39 -25.55 -8.91 -21.46
N LEU A 40 -26.18 -9.33 -22.56
CA LEU A 40 -25.51 -10.00 -23.67
C LEU A 40 -24.51 -9.08 -24.39
N ILE A 41 -24.91 -7.82 -24.63
CA ILE A 41 -24.03 -6.79 -25.23
C ILE A 41 -22.82 -6.49 -24.34
N LEU A 42 -22.99 -6.52 -23.02
CA LEU A 42 -21.90 -6.30 -22.07
C LEU A 42 -21.02 -7.55 -21.87
N PHE A 43 -21.56 -8.75 -22.09
CA PHE A 43 -20.83 -10.02 -21.89
C PHE A 43 -19.93 -10.40 -23.08
N LEU A 44 -20.31 -10.03 -24.30
CA LEU A 44 -19.52 -10.26 -25.53
C LEU A 44 -18.11 -9.62 -25.53
N PRO A 45 -17.93 -8.34 -25.14
CA PRO A 45 -16.59 -7.74 -25.05
C PRO A 45 -15.77 -8.31 -23.89
N PHE A 46 -16.41 -8.86 -22.84
CA PHE A 46 -15.70 -9.49 -21.72
C PHE A 46 -15.02 -10.80 -22.14
N GLN A 47 -15.66 -11.61 -23.00
CA GLN A 47 -15.07 -12.86 -23.50
C GLN A 47 -13.85 -12.64 -24.40
N THR A 48 -13.90 -11.59 -25.23
CA THR A 48 -12.78 -11.24 -26.12
C THR A 48 -11.62 -10.58 -25.37
N ALA A 49 -11.91 -9.73 -24.37
CA ALA A 49 -10.90 -9.13 -23.50
C ALA A 49 -10.16 -10.17 -22.62
N TRP A 50 -10.87 -11.17 -22.10
CA TRP A 50 -10.25 -12.25 -21.30
C TRP A 50 -9.33 -13.14 -22.14
N SER A 51 -9.73 -13.43 -23.38
CA SER A 51 -8.94 -14.25 -24.30
C SER A 51 -7.66 -13.53 -24.76
N ALA A 52 -7.73 -12.22 -24.99
CA ALA A 52 -6.56 -11.42 -25.34
C ALA A 52 -5.56 -11.27 -24.17
N SER A 53 -6.06 -11.04 -22.95
CA SER A 53 -5.21 -10.89 -21.76
C SER A 53 -4.45 -12.17 -21.40
N SER A 54 -5.10 -13.33 -21.50
CA SER A 54 -4.46 -14.61 -21.17
C SER A 54 -3.40 -15.06 -22.18
N ALA A 55 -3.53 -14.68 -23.45
CA ALA A 55 -2.52 -14.94 -24.47
C ALA A 55 -1.28 -14.02 -24.31
N ASP A 56 -1.51 -12.75 -23.99
CA ASP A 56 -0.44 -11.78 -23.72
C ASP A 56 0.37 -12.17 -22.48
N LEU A 57 -0.30 -12.54 -21.38
CA LEU A 57 0.38 -13.01 -20.16
C LEU A 57 1.27 -14.24 -20.42
N LYS A 58 0.78 -15.23 -21.18
CA LYS A 58 1.60 -16.40 -21.53
C LYS A 58 2.80 -16.04 -22.39
N ASN A 59 2.65 -15.09 -23.32
CA ASN A 59 3.74 -14.64 -24.18
C ASN A 59 4.78 -13.82 -23.38
N ARG A 60 4.34 -12.98 -22.44
CA ARG A 60 5.21 -12.23 -21.52
C ARG A 60 6.00 -13.17 -20.61
N LEU A 61 5.34 -14.18 -20.02
CA LEU A 61 6.02 -15.20 -19.21
C LEU A 61 7.01 -16.05 -20.03
N SER A 62 6.66 -16.41 -21.26
CA SER A 62 7.55 -17.18 -22.15
C SER A 62 8.75 -16.35 -22.64
N GLN A 63 8.57 -15.05 -22.88
CA GLN A 63 9.66 -14.12 -23.19
C GLN A 63 10.58 -13.91 -21.98
N GLN A 64 10.00 -13.73 -20.79
CA GLN A 64 10.73 -13.58 -19.53
C GLN A 64 11.62 -14.80 -19.25
N GLU A 65 11.10 -16.02 -19.41
CA GLU A 65 11.91 -17.23 -19.21
C GLU A 65 13.10 -17.32 -20.19
N LYS A 66 12.91 -16.81 -21.41
CA LYS A 66 13.93 -16.78 -22.47
C LYS A 66 14.98 -15.67 -22.28
N THR A 67 14.69 -14.61 -21.53
CA THR A 67 15.63 -13.49 -21.28
C THR A 67 16.39 -13.61 -19.96
N LEU A 68 15.95 -14.46 -19.03
CA LEU A 68 16.61 -14.59 -17.74
C LEU A 68 18.05 -15.17 -17.88
N PRO A 69 19.05 -14.55 -17.24
CA PRO A 69 20.43 -15.03 -17.14
C PRO A 69 20.59 -16.53 -16.86
N LEU A 70 21.67 -17.10 -17.38
CA LEU A 70 22.06 -18.50 -17.13
C LEU A 70 23.13 -18.55 -16.03
N LEU A 71 23.03 -19.56 -15.16
CA LEU A 71 24.05 -19.84 -14.14
C LEU A 71 25.25 -20.54 -14.78
N ASP A 72 26.14 -19.75 -15.38
CA ASP A 72 27.31 -20.28 -16.08
C ASP A 72 28.59 -20.26 -15.21
N ASP A 73 28.64 -19.39 -14.21
CA ASP A 73 29.83 -19.12 -13.39
C ASP A 73 29.43 -18.57 -11.99
N GLY A 74 30.40 -18.36 -11.09
CA GLY A 74 30.21 -17.69 -9.81
C GLY A 74 29.74 -16.24 -9.98
N VAL A 75 30.37 -15.52 -10.90
CA VAL A 75 30.06 -14.14 -11.23
C VAL A 75 29.51 -14.06 -12.66
N MET A 76 28.32 -13.51 -12.79
CA MET A 76 27.66 -13.23 -14.05
C MET A 76 27.52 -11.72 -14.21
N ASP A 77 28.50 -11.14 -14.90
CA ASP A 77 28.54 -9.71 -15.16
C ASP A 77 28.07 -9.41 -16.59
N TYR A 78 26.79 -9.05 -16.71
CA TYR A 78 26.18 -8.62 -17.97
C TYR A 78 26.32 -7.11 -18.21
N ALA A 79 26.75 -6.35 -17.20
CA ALA A 79 26.97 -4.93 -17.29
C ALA A 79 28.39 -4.56 -17.76
N GLY A 80 29.33 -5.50 -17.68
CA GLY A 80 30.75 -5.25 -17.97
C GLY A 80 31.39 -4.35 -16.92
N LEU A 81 30.95 -4.46 -15.66
CA LEU A 81 31.42 -3.66 -14.54
C LEU A 81 32.82 -4.08 -14.06
N LEU A 82 33.15 -5.36 -14.20
CA LEU A 82 34.38 -5.96 -13.68
C LEU A 82 35.36 -6.26 -14.81
N SER A 83 36.65 -6.04 -14.54
CA SER A 83 37.72 -6.55 -15.39
C SER A 83 37.80 -8.09 -15.31
N PRO A 84 38.42 -8.75 -16.31
CA PRO A 84 38.60 -10.21 -16.29
C PRO A 84 39.35 -10.72 -15.06
N THR A 85 40.30 -9.93 -14.52
CA THR A 85 41.09 -10.29 -13.34
C THR A 85 40.25 -10.23 -12.08
N GLU A 86 39.54 -9.12 -11.84
CA GLU A 86 38.65 -8.96 -10.68
C GLU A 86 37.56 -10.03 -10.67
N LYS A 87 36.96 -10.31 -11.84
CA LYS A 87 35.99 -11.39 -12.00
C LYS A 87 36.59 -12.75 -11.61
N ALA A 88 37.81 -13.05 -12.06
CA ALA A 88 38.47 -14.31 -11.76
C ALA A 88 38.82 -14.47 -10.27
N GLU A 89 39.22 -13.39 -9.61
CA GLU A 89 39.51 -13.37 -8.17
C GLU A 89 38.25 -13.65 -7.34
N ILE A 90 37.14 -12.97 -7.66
CA ILE A 90 35.85 -13.20 -6.99
C ILE A 90 35.34 -14.62 -7.25
N ASN A 91 35.42 -15.10 -8.49
CA ASN A 91 35.06 -16.49 -8.83
C ASN A 91 35.87 -17.51 -8.03
N HIS A 92 37.17 -17.30 -7.87
CA HIS A 92 38.02 -18.20 -7.10
C HIS A 92 37.55 -18.34 -5.65
N LYS A 93 37.15 -17.23 -5.01
CA LYS A 93 36.59 -17.25 -3.65
C LYS A 93 35.25 -18.00 -3.59
N ILE A 94 34.35 -17.74 -4.53
CA ILE A 94 33.05 -18.40 -4.63
C ILE A 94 33.22 -19.93 -4.80
N TRP A 95 34.12 -20.37 -5.66
CA TRP A 95 34.37 -21.80 -5.86
C TRP A 95 35.06 -22.45 -4.67
N ALA A 96 35.92 -21.71 -3.95
CA ALA A 96 36.53 -22.20 -2.72
C ALA A 96 35.46 -22.44 -1.64
N LEU A 97 34.50 -21.52 -1.46
CA LEU A 97 33.34 -21.71 -0.59
C LEU A 97 32.57 -22.98 -0.97
N GLU A 98 32.16 -23.10 -2.24
CA GLU A 98 31.38 -24.23 -2.73
C GLU A 98 32.11 -25.57 -2.51
N LYS A 99 33.44 -25.59 -2.67
CA LYS A 99 34.27 -26.77 -2.42
C LYS A 99 34.38 -27.11 -0.92
N ASN A 100 34.44 -26.11 -0.05
CA ASN A 100 34.73 -26.29 1.38
C ASN A 100 33.46 -26.60 2.19
N SER A 101 32.36 -25.87 1.95
CA SER A 101 31.12 -26.00 2.74
C SER A 101 29.99 -26.68 1.97
N GLY A 102 30.07 -26.70 0.63
CA GLY A 102 28.99 -27.13 -0.26
C GLY A 102 27.94 -26.05 -0.51
N SER A 103 28.00 -24.90 0.17
CA SER A 103 27.07 -23.79 -0.03
C SER A 103 27.39 -23.04 -1.32
N GLN A 104 26.36 -22.53 -1.98
CA GLN A 104 26.49 -21.96 -3.32
C GLN A 104 26.24 -20.45 -3.29
N LEU A 105 27.28 -19.67 -3.60
CA LEU A 105 27.18 -18.22 -3.77
C LEU A 105 27.23 -17.88 -5.26
N ALA A 106 26.39 -16.94 -5.69
CA ALA A 106 26.42 -16.36 -7.02
C ALA A 106 26.33 -14.83 -6.95
N VAL A 107 27.03 -14.15 -7.87
CA VAL A 107 26.95 -12.71 -8.06
C VAL A 107 26.38 -12.44 -9.45
N LEU A 108 25.29 -11.68 -9.52
CA LEU A 108 24.63 -11.29 -10.76
C LEU A 108 24.65 -9.77 -10.89
N ILE A 109 25.29 -9.25 -11.94
CA ILE A 109 25.38 -7.82 -12.24
C ILE A 109 24.67 -7.56 -13.55
N LEU A 110 23.64 -6.72 -13.51
CA LEU A 110 22.78 -6.41 -14.64
C LEU A 110 22.84 -4.92 -14.99
N PRO A 111 22.74 -4.58 -16.29
CA PRO A 111 22.53 -3.19 -16.69
C PRO A 111 21.20 -2.65 -16.16
N ASP A 112 20.12 -3.43 -16.23
CA ASP A 112 18.77 -3.06 -15.80
C ASP A 112 17.92 -4.30 -15.44
N LEU A 113 16.78 -4.07 -14.77
CA LEU A 113 15.82 -5.11 -14.38
C LEU A 113 14.64 -5.24 -15.36
N GLN A 114 14.70 -4.61 -16.54
CA GLN A 114 13.64 -4.64 -17.56
C GLN A 114 12.26 -4.21 -17.04
N GLY A 115 12.23 -3.33 -16.03
CA GLY A 115 11.00 -2.84 -15.39
C GLY A 115 10.43 -3.73 -14.29
N HIS A 116 11.15 -4.77 -13.87
CA HIS A 116 10.81 -5.60 -12.70
C HIS A 116 11.38 -5.02 -11.39
N GLU A 117 10.74 -5.31 -10.27
CA GLU A 117 11.32 -5.01 -8.96
C GLU A 117 12.47 -5.98 -8.62
N ILE A 118 13.51 -5.47 -7.95
CA ILE A 118 14.70 -6.27 -7.63
C ILE A 118 14.41 -7.48 -6.75
N VAL A 119 13.40 -7.38 -5.89
CA VAL A 119 12.96 -8.48 -5.02
C VAL A 119 12.33 -9.59 -5.85
N GLU A 120 11.35 -9.26 -6.68
CA GLU A 120 10.70 -10.24 -7.57
C GLU A 120 11.71 -10.88 -8.53
N TYR A 121 12.61 -10.07 -9.09
CA TYR A 121 13.66 -10.54 -9.99
C TYR A 121 14.63 -11.49 -9.27
N GLY A 122 15.10 -11.14 -8.06
CA GLY A 122 15.98 -11.97 -7.25
C GLY A 122 15.39 -13.34 -6.92
N VAL A 123 14.13 -13.37 -6.46
CA VAL A 123 13.39 -14.62 -6.21
C VAL A 123 13.29 -15.45 -7.49
N THR A 124 12.93 -14.83 -8.62
CA THR A 124 12.81 -15.52 -9.91
C THR A 124 14.15 -16.16 -10.35
N ILE A 125 15.26 -15.47 -10.13
CA ILE A 125 16.60 -15.99 -10.44
C ILE A 125 16.97 -17.15 -9.52
N MET A 126 16.75 -17.02 -8.20
CA MET A 126 16.98 -18.09 -7.24
C MET A 126 16.18 -19.36 -7.59
N GLU A 127 14.92 -19.19 -8.00
CA GLU A 127 14.06 -20.28 -8.47
C GLU A 127 14.57 -20.90 -9.77
N LYS A 128 14.93 -20.09 -10.77
CA LYS A 128 15.40 -20.60 -12.05
C LYS A 128 16.71 -21.37 -11.89
N TRP A 129 17.62 -20.85 -11.07
CA TRP A 129 18.95 -21.42 -10.87
C TRP A 129 18.96 -22.58 -9.88
N GLN A 130 17.92 -22.68 -9.03
CA GLN A 130 17.85 -23.66 -7.95
C GLN A 130 19.16 -23.63 -7.14
N LEU A 131 19.56 -22.42 -6.74
CA LEU A 131 20.84 -22.17 -6.09
C LEU A 131 20.85 -22.76 -4.68
N GLY A 132 21.89 -23.50 -4.35
CA GLY A 132 22.01 -24.29 -3.13
C GLY A 132 21.88 -25.79 -3.37
N ARG A 133 22.16 -26.58 -2.34
CA ARG A 133 22.03 -28.03 -2.39
C ARG A 133 20.59 -28.46 -2.11
N LYS A 134 20.16 -29.49 -2.83
CA LYS A 134 18.80 -30.00 -2.77
C LYS A 134 18.44 -30.46 -1.36
N GLY A 135 17.40 -29.85 -0.80
CA GLY A 135 16.89 -30.16 0.54
C GLY A 135 17.74 -29.60 1.70
N VAL A 136 18.82 -28.88 1.39
CA VAL A 136 19.57 -28.07 2.36
C VAL A 136 19.22 -26.59 2.16
N ASP A 137 18.99 -26.15 0.92
CA ASP A 137 18.62 -24.78 0.57
C ASP A 137 19.68 -23.74 0.99
N ASP A 138 20.96 -24.07 0.79
CA ASP A 138 22.12 -23.25 1.17
C ASP A 138 22.72 -22.43 0.02
N GLY A 139 21.85 -21.79 -0.76
CA GLY A 139 22.21 -20.85 -1.82
C GLY A 139 22.16 -19.39 -1.38
N VAL A 140 23.01 -18.53 -1.95
CA VAL A 140 22.98 -17.08 -1.77
C VAL A 140 23.21 -16.38 -3.10
N LEU A 141 22.36 -15.41 -3.44
CA LEU A 141 22.51 -14.56 -4.62
C LEU A 141 22.77 -13.12 -4.19
N LEU A 142 23.90 -12.55 -4.63
CA LEU A 142 24.14 -11.12 -4.63
C LEU A 142 23.74 -10.55 -6.00
N LEU A 143 22.62 -9.82 -6.04
CA LEU A 143 22.07 -9.18 -7.23
C LEU A 143 22.36 -7.68 -7.23
N ILE A 144 22.86 -7.16 -8.34
CA ILE A 144 23.19 -5.75 -8.54
C ILE A 144 22.58 -5.29 -9.86
N ALA A 145 21.80 -4.20 -9.83
CA ALA A 145 21.18 -3.60 -11.01
C ALA A 145 21.62 -2.14 -11.14
N LEU A 146 22.35 -1.82 -12.21
CA LEU A 146 23.01 -0.51 -12.37
C LEU A 146 22.04 0.62 -12.65
N GLN A 147 21.04 0.40 -13.53
CA GLN A 147 20.09 1.43 -13.91
C GLN A 147 19.21 1.85 -12.73
N GLU A 148 18.73 0.89 -11.95
CA GLU A 148 17.91 1.11 -10.75
C GLU A 148 18.74 1.54 -9.54
N ARG A 149 20.08 1.47 -9.62
CA ARG A 149 21.02 1.65 -8.49
C ARG A 149 20.60 0.83 -7.27
N ALA A 150 20.15 -0.39 -7.54
CA ALA A 150 19.59 -1.28 -6.54
C ALA A 150 20.48 -2.51 -6.38
N MET A 151 20.59 -2.99 -5.15
CA MET A 151 21.34 -4.18 -4.77
C MET A 151 20.50 -5.04 -3.84
N ARG A 152 20.64 -6.37 -3.93
CA ARG A 152 19.91 -7.30 -3.08
C ARG A 152 20.74 -8.53 -2.78
N ILE A 153 20.62 -9.04 -1.56
CA ILE A 153 21.09 -10.37 -1.19
C ILE A 153 19.85 -11.23 -0.98
N GLU A 154 19.68 -12.28 -1.79
CA GLU A 154 18.71 -13.36 -1.53
C GLU A 154 19.42 -14.50 -0.84
N VAL A 155 18.79 -15.02 0.22
CA VAL A 155 19.33 -16.12 1.01
C VAL A 155 18.39 -17.33 0.88
N GLY A 156 18.97 -18.53 0.81
CA GLY A 156 18.22 -19.78 0.86
C GLY A 156 17.90 -20.15 2.31
N TYR A 157 16.81 -20.90 2.50
CA TYR A 157 16.28 -21.22 3.84
C TYR A 157 17.32 -21.88 4.76
N GLY A 158 18.24 -22.68 4.21
CA GLY A 158 19.31 -23.34 4.95
C GLY A 158 20.34 -22.40 5.57
N LEU A 159 20.40 -21.15 5.09
CA LEU A 159 21.37 -20.14 5.54
C LEU A 159 20.74 -18.98 6.30
N GLU A 160 19.42 -18.95 6.54
CA GLU A 160 18.77 -17.89 7.33
C GLU A 160 19.33 -17.78 8.76
N GLY A 161 19.80 -18.88 9.34
CA GLY A 161 20.44 -18.87 10.66
C GLY A 161 21.82 -18.19 10.66
N ALA A 162 22.55 -18.28 9.55
CA ALA A 162 23.87 -17.69 9.38
C ALA A 162 23.79 -16.25 8.84
N ILE A 163 22.90 -16.02 7.87
CA ILE A 163 22.69 -14.75 7.19
C ILE A 163 21.19 -14.39 7.28
N PRO A 164 20.69 -13.97 8.45
CA PRO A 164 19.36 -13.39 8.54
C PRO A 164 19.31 -12.03 7.84
N ASP A 165 18.11 -11.53 7.56
CA ASP A 165 17.87 -10.23 6.89
C ASP A 165 18.69 -9.07 7.47
N LEU A 166 18.84 -9.04 8.80
CA LEU A 166 19.64 -8.03 9.49
C LEU A 166 21.12 -8.06 9.05
N ILE A 167 21.71 -9.26 8.96
CA ILE A 167 23.10 -9.44 8.55
C ILE A 167 23.25 -9.15 7.06
N ALA A 168 22.33 -9.64 6.21
CA ALA A 168 22.32 -9.29 4.80
C ALA A 168 22.28 -7.77 4.59
N GLY A 169 21.41 -7.06 5.32
CA GLY A 169 21.31 -5.61 5.27
C GLY A 169 22.58 -4.91 5.77
N GLN A 170 23.22 -5.43 6.82
CA GLN A 170 24.51 -4.93 7.29
C GLN A 170 25.60 -5.09 6.22
N ILE A 171 25.66 -6.23 5.54
CA ILE A 171 26.65 -6.46 4.47
C ILE A 171 26.49 -5.43 3.35
N LEU A 172 25.26 -5.21 2.89
CA LEU A 172 24.97 -4.20 1.87
C LEU A 172 25.39 -2.80 2.33
N ASN A 173 24.99 -2.40 3.54
CA ASN A 173 25.19 -1.04 4.03
C ASN A 173 26.64 -0.73 4.44
N GLN A 174 27.41 -1.74 4.87
CA GLN A 174 28.79 -1.54 5.37
C GLN A 174 29.84 -1.73 4.28
N TYR A 175 29.62 -2.63 3.32
CA TYR A 175 30.62 -2.95 2.29
C TYR A 175 30.20 -2.45 0.91
N LEU A 176 29.00 -2.81 0.46
CA LEU A 176 28.60 -2.62 -0.94
C LEU A 176 28.20 -1.17 -1.24
N THR A 177 27.23 -0.63 -0.51
CA THR A 177 26.73 0.75 -0.67
C THR A 177 27.83 1.83 -0.64
N PRO A 178 28.71 1.89 0.39
CA PRO A 178 29.74 2.93 0.44
C PRO A 178 30.76 2.80 -0.70
N ALA A 179 31.15 1.57 -1.07
CA ALA A 179 32.09 1.35 -2.17
C ALA A 179 31.48 1.76 -3.52
N PHE A 180 30.21 1.43 -3.77
CA PHE A 180 29.51 1.83 -4.98
C PHE A 180 29.31 3.34 -5.08
N ARG A 181 29.02 4.02 -3.96
CA ARG A 181 29.00 5.50 -3.90
C ARG A 181 30.35 6.12 -4.22
N ALA A 182 31.44 5.45 -3.85
CA ALA A 182 32.81 5.88 -4.15
C ALA A 182 33.30 5.46 -5.55
N GLY A 183 32.47 4.77 -6.35
CA GLY A 183 32.86 4.25 -7.67
C GLY A 183 33.84 3.07 -7.60
N LYS A 184 34.01 2.46 -6.43
CA LYS A 184 34.90 1.32 -6.14
C LYS A 184 34.13 0.00 -6.24
N PHE A 185 33.64 -0.32 -7.44
CA PHE A 185 32.68 -1.42 -7.64
C PHE A 185 33.26 -2.81 -7.31
N ALA A 186 34.42 -3.15 -7.87
CA ALA A 186 35.06 -4.45 -7.64
C ALA A 186 35.41 -4.67 -6.17
N GLU A 187 36.04 -3.67 -5.53
CA GLU A 187 36.36 -3.67 -4.10
C GLU A 187 35.11 -3.89 -3.24
N GLY A 188 34.00 -3.20 -3.55
CA GLY A 188 32.74 -3.38 -2.86
C GLY A 188 32.20 -4.81 -2.97
N ILE A 189 32.14 -5.35 -4.20
CA ILE A 189 31.63 -6.70 -4.46
C ILE A 189 32.50 -7.73 -3.75
N GLU A 190 33.82 -7.58 -3.82
CA GLU A 190 34.77 -8.47 -3.17
C GLU A 190 34.58 -8.49 -1.65
N LEU A 191 34.48 -7.32 -1.02
CA LEU A 191 34.24 -7.21 0.42
C LEU A 191 32.88 -7.81 0.84
N ALA A 192 31.83 -7.61 0.04
CA ALA A 192 30.54 -8.21 0.32
C ALA A 192 30.58 -9.74 0.17
N VAL A 193 31.28 -10.26 -0.83
CA VAL A 193 31.49 -11.71 -1.02
C VAL A 193 32.27 -12.29 0.17
N ASP A 194 33.34 -11.64 0.61
CA ASP A 194 34.11 -12.06 1.78
C ASP A 194 33.25 -12.07 3.05
N ALA A 195 32.43 -11.04 3.24
CA ALA A 195 31.52 -10.96 4.38
C ALA A 195 30.45 -12.07 4.35
N ILE A 196 29.89 -12.38 3.19
CA ILE A 196 28.95 -13.50 3.02
C ILE A 196 29.63 -14.83 3.34
N ILE A 197 30.83 -15.07 2.79
CA ILE A 197 31.61 -16.29 3.04
C ILE A 197 31.88 -16.46 4.54
N ALA A 198 32.35 -15.40 5.21
CA ALA A 198 32.62 -15.42 6.65
C ALA A 198 31.38 -15.83 7.46
N GLN A 199 30.19 -15.31 7.12
CA GLN A 199 28.96 -15.71 7.80
C GLN A 199 28.60 -17.17 7.57
N ILE A 200 28.78 -17.69 6.36
CA ILE A 200 28.51 -19.11 6.05
C ILE A 200 29.48 -20.02 6.81
N GLU A 201 30.74 -19.61 6.95
CA GLU A 201 31.78 -20.37 7.67
C GLU A 201 31.71 -20.18 9.19
N GLY A 202 30.79 -19.33 9.69
CA GLY A 202 30.59 -19.08 11.12
C GLY A 202 31.61 -18.13 11.74
N GLU A 203 32.35 -17.40 10.91
CA GLU A 203 33.29 -16.35 11.32
C GLU A 203 32.55 -15.02 11.56
N PRO A 204 33.05 -14.16 12.48
CA PRO A 204 32.51 -12.82 12.63
C PRO A 204 32.71 -12.00 11.35
N LEU A 205 31.82 -11.04 11.09
CA LEU A 205 31.96 -10.14 9.94
C LEU A 205 33.34 -9.45 9.96
N PRO A 206 34.03 -9.36 8.81
CA PRO A 206 35.36 -8.73 8.73
C PRO A 206 35.34 -7.30 9.27
N SER A 207 36.30 -6.93 10.12
CA SER A 207 36.42 -5.54 10.55
C SER A 207 36.77 -4.66 9.34
N LEU A 208 36.04 -3.56 9.12
CA LEU A 208 36.43 -2.51 8.19
C LEU A 208 37.77 -1.92 8.66
N LYS A 209 38.91 -2.41 8.12
CA LYS A 209 40.20 -1.75 8.34
C LYS A 209 40.11 -0.36 7.71
N GLU A 210 40.30 0.67 8.55
CA GLU A 210 40.10 2.10 8.28
C GLU A 210 40.35 2.52 6.82
N VAL A 211 39.29 2.47 6.01
CA VAL A 211 39.17 3.29 4.80
C VAL A 211 38.55 4.60 5.28
N PRO A 212 39.18 5.77 5.05
CA PRO A 212 38.62 7.05 5.49
C PRO A 212 37.38 7.36 4.64
N LEU A 213 36.24 6.85 5.09
CA LEU A 213 34.93 7.17 4.54
C LEU A 213 34.41 8.36 5.33
N SER A 214 34.46 9.53 4.69
CA SER A 214 33.81 10.73 5.18
C SER A 214 32.33 10.44 5.42
N ALA A 215 31.96 10.29 6.68
CA ALA A 215 30.60 10.15 7.13
C ALA A 215 29.83 11.44 6.81
N SER A 216 29.05 11.44 5.74
CA SER A 216 27.94 12.38 5.58
C SER A 216 26.69 11.69 6.11
N SER A 217 26.45 11.86 7.40
CA SER A 217 25.22 11.49 8.07
C SER A 217 24.09 12.43 7.63
N ASN A 218 23.38 12.07 6.57
CA ASN A 218 22.03 12.56 6.33
C ASN A 218 21.10 11.36 6.44
N HIS A 219 20.55 11.17 7.64
CA HIS A 219 19.33 10.40 7.82
C HIS A 219 18.19 11.18 7.14
N GLU A 220 17.99 10.95 5.85
CA GLU A 220 16.67 11.16 5.25
C GLU A 220 15.99 9.80 5.20
N GLU A 221 15.25 9.53 6.28
CA GLU A 221 14.17 8.55 6.31
C GLU A 221 13.19 8.97 5.20
N LEU A 222 13.32 8.35 4.02
CA LEU A 222 12.38 8.51 2.91
C LEU A 222 11.06 7.84 3.30
N VAL A 223 10.33 8.49 4.19
CA VAL A 223 8.89 8.31 4.28
C VAL A 223 8.36 8.75 2.93
N ASP A 224 7.88 7.80 2.15
CA ASP A 224 7.15 8.08 0.93
C ASP A 224 5.93 8.95 1.31
N TRP A 225 6.05 10.25 1.03
CA TRP A 225 5.03 11.24 1.38
C TRP A 225 3.71 10.95 0.67
N ASP A 226 3.74 10.24 -0.46
CA ASP A 226 2.53 9.83 -1.18
C ASP A 226 1.82 8.70 -0.44
N LEU A 227 2.56 7.73 0.11
CA LEU A 227 2.01 6.68 0.97
C LEU A 227 1.48 7.26 2.30
N ALA A 228 2.25 8.13 2.95
CA ALA A 228 1.85 8.76 4.21
C ALA A 228 0.59 9.62 4.04
N PHE A 229 0.50 10.39 2.95
CA PHE A 229 -0.70 11.17 2.62
C PHE A 229 -1.91 10.26 2.38
N THR A 230 -1.73 9.16 1.66
CA THR A 230 -2.79 8.18 1.37
C THR A 230 -3.33 7.56 2.66
N ILE A 231 -2.45 7.16 3.59
CA ILE A 231 -2.85 6.60 4.89
C ILE A 231 -3.61 7.65 5.71
N ILE A 232 -3.14 8.90 5.76
CA ILE A 232 -3.81 9.98 6.51
C ILE A 232 -5.22 10.22 5.96
N VAL A 233 -5.39 10.28 4.64
CA VAL A 233 -6.71 10.47 4.01
C VAL A 233 -7.64 9.30 4.34
N MET A 234 -7.14 8.07 4.30
CA MET A 234 -7.93 6.88 4.61
C MET A 234 -8.38 6.87 6.08
N VAL A 235 -7.47 7.20 7.01
CA VAL A 235 -7.76 7.32 8.44
C VAL A 235 -8.79 8.41 8.71
N VAL A 236 -8.66 9.57 8.06
CA VAL A 236 -9.64 10.67 8.19
C VAL A 236 -11.02 10.25 7.65
N MET A 237 -11.09 9.57 6.50
CA MET A 237 -12.37 9.07 5.96
C MET A 237 -13.04 8.04 6.87
N ILE A 238 -12.25 7.20 7.54
CA ILE A 238 -12.78 6.19 8.47
C ILE A 238 -13.23 6.85 9.77
N ILE A 239 -12.46 7.79 10.32
CA ILE A 239 -12.72 8.37 11.65
C ILE A 239 -13.75 9.51 11.62
N ALA A 240 -13.77 10.33 10.57
CA ALA A 240 -14.68 11.48 10.45
C ALA A 240 -16.17 11.18 10.70
N PRO A 241 -16.77 10.10 10.15
CA PRO A 241 -18.18 9.78 10.41
C PRO A 241 -18.47 9.41 11.86
N PHE A 242 -17.47 8.96 12.63
CA PHE A 242 -17.62 8.64 14.05
C PHE A 242 -17.41 9.86 14.97
N LEU A 243 -16.55 10.81 14.57
CA LEU A 243 -16.30 12.03 15.37
C LEU A 243 -17.43 13.07 15.25
N LEU A 244 -18.04 13.20 14.07
CA LEU A 244 -19.13 14.15 13.82
C LEU A 244 -20.30 14.06 14.84
N PRO A 245 -20.88 12.89 15.15
CA PRO A 245 -21.96 12.78 16.12
C PRO A 245 -21.50 13.04 17.58
N ILE A 246 -20.23 12.80 17.91
CA ILE A 246 -19.68 13.07 19.25
C ILE A 246 -19.57 14.58 19.47
N ILE A 247 -19.03 15.33 18.49
CA ILE A 247 -18.92 16.78 18.55
C ILE A 247 -20.31 17.44 18.67
N GLN A 248 -21.29 16.91 17.93
CA GLN A 248 -22.67 17.38 18.02
C GLN A 248 -23.29 17.15 19.41
N ARG A 249 -23.00 16.01 20.07
CA ARG A 249 -23.44 15.75 21.45
C ARG A 249 -22.78 16.67 22.48
N LEU A 250 -21.50 17.01 22.28
CA LEU A 250 -20.77 17.91 23.16
C LEU A 250 -21.27 19.36 23.06
N GLN A 251 -21.67 19.83 21.87
CA GLN A 251 -22.26 21.15 21.69
C GLN A 251 -23.66 21.29 22.33
N GLN A 252 -24.44 20.22 22.42
CA GLN A 252 -25.76 20.26 23.08
C GLN A 252 -25.64 20.40 24.61
N ARG A 253 -24.58 19.84 25.21
CA ARG A 253 -24.34 19.90 26.66
C ARG A 253 -23.95 21.31 27.13
N SER A 254 -23.23 22.06 26.31
CA SER A 254 -22.85 23.45 26.58
C SER A 254 -24.05 24.42 26.59
N ARG A 255 -25.08 24.18 25.77
CA ARG A 255 -26.29 25.03 25.74
C ARG A 255 -27.22 24.81 26.93
N GLY A 256 -27.22 23.62 27.55
CA GLY A 256 -28.04 23.33 28.72
C GLY A 256 -27.56 24.01 30.01
N VAL A 257 -26.25 24.26 30.15
CA VAL A 257 -25.66 24.90 31.33
C VAL A 257 -26.00 26.40 31.39
N SER A 258 -26.04 27.07 30.23
CA SER A 258 -26.38 28.50 30.16
C SER A 258 -27.83 28.81 30.56
N ASN A 259 -28.77 27.85 30.48
CA ASN A 259 -30.15 28.08 30.90
C ASN A 259 -30.35 27.82 32.40
N LYS A 260 -29.70 26.81 32.99
CA LYS A 260 -29.77 26.59 34.44
C LYS A 260 -29.16 27.75 35.25
N GLN A 261 -28.12 28.38 34.73
CA GLN A 261 -27.52 29.55 35.39
C GLN A 261 -28.38 30.81 35.29
N LYS A 262 -29.28 30.90 34.30
CA LYS A 262 -30.28 31.97 34.22
C LYS A 262 -31.48 31.73 35.13
N GLU A 263 -31.78 30.47 35.43
CA GLU A 263 -32.86 30.07 36.34
C GLU A 263 -32.46 30.30 37.81
N VAL A 264 -31.20 29.98 38.18
CA VAL A 264 -30.69 30.20 39.56
C VAL A 264 -30.43 31.69 39.88
N LEU A 265 -30.23 32.55 38.87
CA LEU A 265 -30.02 33.99 39.10
C LEU A 265 -31.33 34.80 39.25
N PHE A 266 -32.49 34.17 39.03
CA PHE A 266 -33.80 34.82 39.12
C PHE A 266 -34.57 34.49 40.41
N GLU A 267 -34.04 33.59 41.25
CA GLU A 267 -34.71 33.08 42.47
C GLU A 267 -34.15 33.67 43.78
N SER A 268 -33.24 34.65 43.75
CA SER A 268 -32.58 35.17 44.97
C SER A 268 -32.72 36.68 45.21
N HIS A 269 -33.86 37.27 44.86
CA HIS A 269 -34.19 38.66 45.24
C HIS A 269 -35.45 38.70 46.11
N ASP A 270 -35.29 38.31 47.38
CA ASP A 270 -36.17 38.72 48.47
C ASP A 270 -35.53 39.92 49.18
N PRO A 271 -36.12 41.13 49.13
CA PRO A 271 -35.59 42.28 49.86
C PRO A 271 -36.42 42.48 51.12
N HIS A 272 -36.11 41.77 52.20
CA HIS A 272 -36.45 42.26 53.54
C HIS A 272 -35.56 41.63 54.61
N ASN A 273 -34.85 42.53 55.31
CA ASN A 273 -34.59 42.53 56.76
C ASN A 273 -33.09 42.58 57.14
N SER A 274 -32.64 43.77 57.56
CA SER A 274 -31.50 44.00 58.47
C SER A 274 -31.41 45.51 58.81
N PRO A 275 -30.87 45.90 59.99
CA PRO A 275 -31.66 46.57 61.02
C PRO A 275 -31.38 48.07 61.23
N ILE A 276 -32.29 48.65 61.99
CA ILE A 276 -32.45 50.04 62.46
C ILE A 276 -31.27 50.51 63.34
N ASN A 277 -30.69 51.70 63.08
CA ASN A 277 -30.73 52.81 64.06
C ASN A 277 -30.30 54.19 63.55
N HIS A 278 -30.81 55.18 64.27
CA HIS A 278 -31.14 56.56 63.94
C HIS A 278 -30.01 57.62 64.12
N SER A 279 -30.34 58.82 63.62
CA SER A 279 -29.84 60.19 63.94
C SER A 279 -28.75 60.73 62.99
N SER A 280 -28.82 61.95 62.46
CA SER A 280 -29.63 63.13 62.77
C SER A 280 -29.70 64.07 61.55
N ASP A 281 -30.86 64.71 61.39
CA ASP A 281 -31.18 65.70 60.36
C ASP A 281 -30.30 66.94 60.44
N LEU A 282 -29.60 67.27 59.35
CA LEU A 282 -29.40 68.64 58.87
C LEU A 282 -29.16 68.60 57.34
N GLN A 283 -29.80 69.52 56.62
CA GLN A 283 -29.53 69.93 55.24
C GLN A 283 -30.10 69.06 54.09
N GLN A 284 -31.43 69.05 53.98
CA GLN A 284 -32.06 69.28 52.67
C GLN A 284 -31.78 70.71 52.24
N ASP A 285 -30.67 70.93 51.56
CA ASP A 285 -30.46 71.97 50.53
C ASP A 285 -28.98 72.03 50.20
N SER A 286 -28.55 71.18 49.30
CA SER A 286 -27.43 71.39 48.38
C SER A 286 -27.16 70.08 47.65
N LEU A 287 -26.64 70.17 46.44
CA LEU A 287 -26.23 69.04 45.59
C LEU A 287 -27.33 68.44 44.68
N LYS A 288 -28.21 69.34 44.22
CA LYS A 288 -28.61 69.45 42.81
C LYS A 288 -27.42 69.83 41.88
N THR A 289 -26.20 69.46 42.26
CA THR A 289 -24.94 70.03 41.77
C THR A 289 -23.88 68.95 41.58
N TRP A 290 -24.29 67.81 41.03
CA TRP A 290 -23.36 66.81 40.49
C TRP A 290 -23.69 66.38 39.04
N ALA A 291 -24.79 66.88 38.48
CA ALA A 291 -25.14 66.66 37.07
C ALA A 291 -24.56 67.71 36.09
N ASP A 292 -24.02 68.83 36.60
CA ASP A 292 -23.48 69.92 35.76
C ASP A 292 -21.95 69.94 35.65
N HIS A 293 -21.24 69.01 36.30
CA HIS A 293 -19.77 69.01 36.31
C HIS A 293 -19.10 68.02 35.33
N TYR A 294 -19.87 67.38 34.43
CA TYR A 294 -19.31 66.59 33.32
C TYR A 294 -19.69 67.13 31.93
N ARG A 295 -20.13 68.40 31.86
CA ARG A 295 -20.49 69.10 30.61
C ARG A 295 -19.50 70.21 30.21
N SER A 296 -18.26 70.18 30.70
CA SER A 296 -17.26 71.25 30.43
C SER A 296 -15.89 70.78 29.92
N GLN A 297 -15.81 69.64 29.24
CA GLN A 297 -14.55 69.15 28.62
C GLN A 297 -14.56 69.20 27.09
N ASN A 298 -15.21 70.19 26.47
CA ASN A 298 -14.99 70.38 25.04
C ASN A 298 -15.29 71.81 24.57
N GLN A 299 -14.49 72.78 25.00
CA GLN A 299 -14.30 74.02 24.21
C GLN A 299 -12.89 74.62 24.36
N ARG A 300 -12.36 75.00 23.19
CA ARG A 300 -11.32 76.02 22.86
C ARG A 300 -9.88 75.53 22.66
N HIS A 301 -9.51 75.37 21.38
CA HIS A 301 -8.57 76.30 20.74
C HIS A 301 -8.89 76.52 19.25
N SER A 302 -8.81 77.79 18.88
CA SER A 302 -8.99 78.50 17.58
C SER A 302 -7.73 78.39 16.68
N TYR A 303 -7.64 78.70 15.36
CA TYR A 303 -8.15 79.83 14.54
C TYR A 303 -7.86 79.61 13.03
N SER A 304 -8.57 80.33 12.13
CA SER A 304 -8.19 80.80 10.75
C SER A 304 -8.33 79.81 9.57
N SER A 305 -8.98 80.04 8.41
CA SER A 305 -9.38 81.25 7.66
C SER A 305 -10.45 80.97 6.57
N ARG A 306 -11.34 81.96 6.32
CA ARG A 306 -12.04 82.40 5.05
C ARG A 306 -12.85 81.38 4.21
N GLU A 307 -14.01 81.62 3.60
CA GLU A 307 -15.13 82.59 3.59
C GLU A 307 -16.21 81.97 2.61
N PRO A 308 -17.35 82.59 2.18
CA PRO A 308 -18.71 82.06 2.43
C PRO A 308 -19.59 81.75 1.19
N SER A 309 -20.72 81.02 1.39
CA SER A 309 -22.10 81.37 0.92
C SER A 309 -23.07 80.16 0.74
N THR A 310 -24.03 80.02 1.68
CA THR A 310 -25.51 79.78 1.58
C THR A 310 -26.15 78.71 0.62
N PRO A 311 -27.47 78.39 0.68
CA PRO A 311 -28.09 77.49 1.68
C PRO A 311 -29.09 76.44 1.10
N SER A 312 -29.57 75.54 1.99
CA SER A 312 -30.90 74.86 1.95
C SER A 312 -31.18 73.74 0.90
N SER A 313 -31.37 72.49 1.37
CA SER A 313 -32.68 71.79 1.36
C SER A 313 -32.58 70.28 1.71
N LYS A 314 -33.61 69.78 2.41
CA LYS A 314 -33.89 68.39 2.80
C LYS A 314 -33.90 67.40 1.61
N ARG A 315 -33.39 66.17 1.83
CA ARG A 315 -34.13 64.90 1.57
C ARG A 315 -33.34 63.64 1.95
N GLU A 316 -33.78 63.02 3.05
CA GLU A 316 -34.11 61.60 3.23
C GLU A 316 -33.66 60.60 2.13
N SER A 317 -32.77 59.66 2.49
CA SER A 317 -32.57 58.42 1.71
C SER A 317 -32.36 57.20 2.59
N ARG A 318 -33.19 56.20 2.30
CA ARG A 318 -33.40 54.89 2.91
C ARG A 318 -32.13 54.05 3.06
N HIS A 319 -31.92 53.46 4.23
CA HIS A 319 -31.01 52.33 4.46
C HIS A 319 -31.65 51.03 3.92
N THR A 320 -31.02 50.41 2.93
CA THR A 320 -31.35 49.05 2.47
C THR A 320 -30.59 48.02 3.29
N SER A 321 -31.33 47.13 3.95
CA SER A 321 -30.83 45.99 4.71
C SER A 321 -30.40 44.88 3.74
N SER A 322 -29.10 44.60 3.68
CA SER A 322 -28.52 43.50 2.91
C SER A 322 -28.84 42.15 3.57
N LYS A 323 -29.75 41.38 2.98
CA LYS A 323 -30.02 39.99 3.35
C LYS A 323 -28.87 39.09 2.86
N LYS A 324 -28.09 38.52 3.78
CA LYS A 324 -27.13 37.44 3.51
C LYS A 324 -27.87 36.19 2.99
N VAL A 325 -27.68 35.86 1.71
CA VAL A 325 -28.13 34.59 1.11
C VAL A 325 -27.15 33.49 1.50
N LYS A 326 -27.63 32.40 2.12
CA LYS A 326 -26.83 31.19 2.37
C LYS A 326 -26.47 30.55 1.02
N LYS A 327 -25.17 30.44 0.73
CA LYS A 327 -24.63 29.64 -0.38
C LYS A 327 -24.94 28.16 -0.10
N ILE A 328 -25.93 27.60 -0.79
CA ILE A 328 -26.18 26.15 -0.83
C ILE A 328 -25.25 25.58 -1.90
N SER A 329 -24.48 24.54 -1.57
CA SER A 329 -23.58 23.88 -2.51
C SER A 329 -24.42 23.24 -3.63
N TRP A 330 -24.03 23.45 -4.89
CA TRP A 330 -24.72 22.91 -6.06
C TRP A 330 -24.94 21.38 -5.97
N MET A 331 -24.04 20.67 -5.31
CA MET A 331 -24.17 19.23 -5.05
C MET A 331 -25.41 18.87 -4.22
N GLU A 332 -25.76 19.69 -3.23
CA GLU A 332 -26.89 19.42 -2.34
C GLU A 332 -28.24 19.58 -3.06
N ALA A 333 -28.32 20.52 -4.01
CA ALA A 333 -29.47 20.67 -4.89
C ALA A 333 -29.58 19.51 -5.90
N PHE A 334 -28.44 19.05 -6.43
CA PHE A 334 -28.38 17.92 -7.34
C PHE A 334 -28.86 16.61 -6.69
N PHE A 335 -28.36 16.27 -5.50
CA PHE A 335 -28.79 15.04 -4.81
C PHE A 335 -30.26 15.06 -4.37
N ARG A 336 -30.81 16.25 -4.09
CA ARG A 336 -32.25 16.42 -3.80
C ARG A 336 -33.14 16.29 -5.03
N SER A 337 -32.59 16.46 -6.24
CA SER A 337 -33.34 16.39 -7.51
C SER A 337 -33.54 14.96 -8.04
N LEU A 338 -32.78 14.00 -7.51
CA LEU A 338 -32.91 12.59 -7.89
C LEU A 338 -34.10 11.95 -7.16
N PRO A 339 -35.04 11.30 -7.87
CA PRO A 339 -36.09 10.50 -7.25
C PRO A 339 -35.46 9.46 -6.30
N SER A 340 -35.84 9.46 -5.02
CA SER A 340 -35.22 8.63 -3.97
C SER A 340 -35.17 7.13 -4.31
N ALA A 341 -36.10 6.65 -5.12
CA ALA A 341 -36.12 5.27 -5.62
C ALA A 341 -34.93 4.91 -6.53
N ILE A 342 -34.44 5.85 -7.34
CA ILE A 342 -33.29 5.66 -8.24
C ILE A 342 -32.00 5.62 -7.42
N PHE A 343 -31.90 6.49 -6.42
CA PHE A 343 -30.74 6.56 -5.53
C PHE A 343 -30.61 5.25 -4.72
N ILE A 344 -31.69 4.79 -4.09
CA ILE A 344 -31.69 3.54 -3.33
C ILE A 344 -31.40 2.34 -4.24
N GLY A 345 -32.01 2.29 -5.44
CA GLY A 345 -31.78 1.21 -6.42
C GLY A 345 -30.33 1.12 -6.92
N PHE A 346 -29.66 2.25 -7.07
CA PHE A 346 -28.25 2.30 -7.46
C PHE A 346 -27.34 1.71 -6.38
N PHE A 347 -27.52 2.11 -5.12
CA PHE A 347 -26.69 1.60 -4.02
C PHE A 347 -26.98 0.13 -3.69
N THR A 348 -28.24 -0.32 -3.78
CA THR A 348 -28.56 -1.74 -3.60
C THR A 348 -27.98 -2.60 -4.71
N SER A 349 -27.96 -2.10 -5.95
CA SER A 349 -27.30 -2.77 -7.07
C SER A 349 -25.78 -2.90 -6.85
N ILE A 350 -25.11 -1.82 -6.42
CA ILE A 350 -23.66 -1.86 -6.12
C ILE A 350 -23.36 -2.86 -5.00
N ALA A 351 -24.12 -2.82 -3.90
CA ALA A 351 -23.95 -3.74 -2.79
C ALA A 351 -24.13 -5.20 -3.23
N PHE A 352 -25.10 -5.48 -4.11
CA PHE A 352 -25.35 -6.81 -4.65
C PHE A 352 -24.18 -7.32 -5.52
N HIS A 353 -23.62 -6.48 -6.38
CA HIS A 353 -22.48 -6.87 -7.22
C HIS A 353 -21.20 -7.08 -6.40
N LEU A 354 -20.97 -6.26 -5.36
CA LEU A 354 -19.87 -6.47 -4.41
C LEU A 354 -20.00 -7.81 -3.67
N ALA A 355 -21.21 -8.15 -3.21
CA ALA A 355 -21.46 -9.41 -2.53
C ALA A 355 -21.20 -10.64 -3.43
N ILE A 356 -21.59 -10.56 -4.72
CA ILE A 356 -21.31 -11.61 -5.70
C ILE A 356 -19.81 -11.75 -5.96
N GLY A 357 -19.09 -10.64 -6.12
CA GLY A 357 -17.64 -10.65 -6.33
C GLY A 357 -16.89 -11.33 -5.18
N ILE A 358 -17.27 -11.01 -3.93
CA ILE A 358 -16.72 -11.64 -2.73
C ILE A 358 -17.02 -13.15 -2.71
N LEU A 359 -18.25 -13.53 -3.05
CA LEU A 359 -18.65 -14.95 -3.08
C LEU A 359 -17.85 -15.75 -4.12
N ILE A 360 -17.66 -15.21 -5.32
CA ILE A 360 -16.86 -15.85 -6.38
C ILE A 360 -15.40 -15.98 -5.95
N GLY A 361 -14.83 -14.93 -5.34
CA GLY A 361 -13.46 -14.95 -4.82
C GLY A 361 -13.25 -16.04 -3.77
N LEU A 362 -14.19 -16.16 -2.82
CA LEU A 362 -14.16 -17.23 -1.81
C LEU A 362 -14.29 -18.63 -2.42
N LEU A 363 -15.11 -18.79 -3.46
CA LEU A 363 -15.28 -20.07 -4.15
C LEU A 363 -14.00 -20.49 -4.89
N LEU A 364 -13.31 -19.55 -5.54
CA LEU A 364 -12.03 -19.79 -6.21
C LEU A 364 -10.93 -20.15 -5.22
N LEU A 365 -10.87 -19.47 -4.07
CA LEU A 365 -9.96 -19.79 -2.97
C LEU A 365 -10.20 -21.22 -2.44
N LEU A 366 -11.47 -21.58 -2.22
CA LEU A 366 -11.86 -22.94 -1.82
C LEU A 366 -11.42 -23.99 -2.86
N PHE A 367 -11.60 -23.70 -4.15
CA PHE A 367 -11.17 -24.61 -5.22
C PHE A 367 -9.65 -24.79 -5.27
N GLN A 368 -8.87 -23.72 -5.08
CA GLN A 368 -7.41 -23.79 -5.01
C GLN A 368 -6.92 -24.64 -3.83
N THR A 369 -7.51 -24.44 -2.64
CA THR A 369 -7.16 -25.22 -1.44
C THR A 369 -7.59 -26.69 -1.54
N ALA A 370 -8.75 -26.98 -2.15
CA ALA A 370 -9.20 -28.35 -2.40
C ALA A 370 -8.34 -29.09 -3.44
N GLY A 371 -7.88 -28.38 -4.48
CA GLY A 371 -6.95 -28.92 -5.49
C GLY A 371 -5.60 -29.33 -4.89
N LEU A 372 -5.06 -28.52 -3.97
CA LEU A 372 -3.86 -28.86 -3.21
C LEU A 372 -4.07 -30.09 -2.32
N ALA A 373 -5.21 -30.18 -1.62
CA ALA A 373 -5.52 -31.32 -0.75
C ALA A 373 -5.67 -32.66 -1.52
N LEU A 374 -6.26 -32.63 -2.72
CA LEU A 374 -6.40 -33.82 -3.57
C LEU A 374 -5.08 -34.22 -4.26
N GLY A 375 -4.16 -33.28 -4.49
CA GLY A 375 -2.82 -33.54 -5.03
C GLY A 375 -1.95 -34.41 -4.12
N PHE A 376 -2.18 -34.40 -2.81
CA PHE A 376 -1.45 -35.22 -1.84
C PHE A 376 -1.83 -36.71 -1.83
N ILE A 377 -3.00 -37.09 -2.39
CA ILE A 377 -3.48 -38.49 -2.35
C ILE A 377 -2.85 -39.36 -3.45
N ARG A 378 -2.13 -38.76 -4.42
CA ARG A 378 -1.61 -39.47 -5.60
C ARG A 378 -0.09 -39.73 -5.59
N ALA A 379 0.60 -39.48 -4.48
CA ALA A 379 2.02 -39.82 -4.34
C ALA A 379 2.17 -41.33 -3.98
N PRO A 380 2.80 -42.16 -4.83
CA PRO A 380 3.04 -43.57 -4.49
C PRO A 380 4.12 -43.68 -3.41
N ILE A 381 3.73 -44.17 -2.24
CA ILE A 381 4.65 -44.52 -1.15
C ILE A 381 5.50 -45.72 -1.60
N LYS A 382 6.78 -45.50 -1.91
CA LYS A 382 7.77 -46.58 -2.06
C LYS A 382 8.26 -46.98 -0.68
N ILE A 383 7.76 -48.10 -0.15
CA ILE A 383 8.26 -48.73 1.07
C ILE A 383 9.55 -49.48 0.74
N GLN A 384 10.63 -49.12 1.41
CA GLN A 384 11.96 -49.71 1.27
C GLN A 384 12.01 -51.06 1.99
N GLY A 385 12.11 -52.15 1.23
CA GLY A 385 12.31 -53.50 1.74
C GLY A 385 13.80 -53.79 1.92
N GLY A 386 14.21 -54.06 3.17
CA GLY A 386 15.55 -54.52 3.51
C GLY A 386 15.78 -56.01 3.23
N ARG A 387 17.00 -56.33 2.79
CA ARG A 387 17.71 -57.64 2.84
C ARG A 387 19.14 -57.31 2.39
N GLY A 388 20.22 -57.49 3.15
CA GLY A 388 20.58 -58.64 3.96
C GLY A 388 21.31 -59.66 3.08
N GLY A 389 22.64 -59.55 2.95
CA GLY A 389 23.44 -60.49 2.16
C GLY A 389 24.94 -60.22 2.21
N ARG A 390 25.65 -61.00 3.03
CA ARG A 390 27.10 -61.20 3.05
C ARG A 390 27.58 -61.83 1.73
N GLY A 391 28.83 -61.59 1.34
CA GLY A 391 29.48 -62.35 0.27
C GLY A 391 30.88 -61.86 -0.05
N ASP A 392 31.86 -62.62 0.40
CA ASP A 392 33.30 -62.48 0.21
C ASP A 392 33.73 -62.54 -1.28
N GLY A 393 34.93 -62.06 -1.60
CA GLY A 393 35.52 -62.33 -2.92
C GLY A 393 36.80 -61.56 -3.25
N MET A 394 37.93 -62.21 -3.02
CA MET A 394 39.30 -61.84 -3.37
C MET A 394 39.58 -61.71 -4.88
N GLY A 395 40.72 -61.07 -5.21
CA GLY A 395 41.49 -61.23 -6.45
C GLY A 395 41.75 -59.88 -7.11
N GLY A 396 42.96 -59.29 -7.03
CA GLY A 396 44.17 -59.72 -7.73
C GLY A 396 44.15 -59.13 -9.15
N GLY A 397 45.12 -58.42 -9.71
CA GLY A 397 46.44 -57.96 -9.33
C GLY A 397 47.04 -57.25 -10.58
N TYR A 398 48.18 -56.56 -10.40
CA TYR A 398 49.17 -56.18 -11.43
C TYR A 398 48.73 -55.22 -12.56
N ARG A 399 49.58 -54.43 -13.24
CA ARG A 399 50.86 -53.73 -13.04
C ARG A 399 51.13 -53.03 -14.39
N GLY A 400 51.75 -51.84 -14.39
CA GLY A 400 52.40 -51.22 -15.56
C GLY A 400 51.44 -50.42 -16.46
N GLY A 401 51.74 -49.21 -16.93
CA GLY A 401 53.00 -48.49 -17.08
C GLY A 401 53.03 -47.90 -18.50
N GLY A 402 53.37 -46.62 -18.66
CA GLY A 402 53.74 -46.06 -19.97
C GLY A 402 53.06 -44.76 -20.38
N SER A 403 53.80 -43.68 -20.16
CA SER A 403 53.78 -42.35 -20.80
C SER A 403 53.26 -42.22 -22.24
N SER A 404 52.58 -41.11 -22.55
CA SER A 404 53.12 -39.99 -23.36
C SER A 404 52.02 -39.02 -23.87
N GLY A 405 52.31 -37.72 -23.87
CA GLY A 405 52.08 -36.85 -25.03
C GLY A 405 50.77 -36.07 -25.18
N SER A 406 50.81 -34.82 -24.71
CA SER A 406 50.41 -33.58 -25.42
C SER A 406 48.98 -33.34 -25.97
N SER A 407 48.53 -32.14 -25.61
CA SER A 407 47.68 -31.19 -26.36
C SER A 407 46.18 -31.42 -26.43
N GLY A 408 45.46 -30.42 -25.91
CA GLY A 408 44.00 -30.34 -26.00
C GLY A 408 43.43 -29.54 -24.83
N GLY A 409 43.76 -28.24 -24.76
CA GLY A 409 43.10 -27.30 -23.85
C GLY A 409 41.64 -27.10 -24.25
N GLY A 410 40.79 -28.05 -23.89
CA GLY A 410 39.34 -27.92 -23.92
C GLY A 410 38.89 -27.42 -22.57
N ARG A 411 38.40 -26.18 -22.53
CA ARG A 411 37.68 -25.63 -21.38
C ARG A 411 36.52 -26.56 -21.07
N SER A 412 36.64 -27.34 -20.00
CA SER A 412 35.52 -28.09 -19.44
C SER A 412 34.62 -27.10 -18.73
N SER A 413 33.58 -26.65 -19.43
CA SER A 413 32.37 -26.10 -18.84
C SER A 413 31.75 -27.20 -17.97
N GLY A 414 32.20 -27.29 -16.73
CA GLY A 414 31.57 -28.11 -15.70
C GLY A 414 30.23 -27.47 -15.42
N GLY A 415 29.18 -28.01 -16.04
CA GLY A 415 27.81 -27.58 -15.78
C GLY A 415 27.55 -27.65 -14.28
N ARG A 416 27.34 -26.48 -13.68
CA ARG A 416 26.85 -26.34 -12.31
C ARG A 416 25.50 -27.03 -12.27
N SER A 417 25.46 -28.24 -11.74
CA SER A 417 24.20 -28.98 -11.57
C SER A 417 23.41 -28.28 -10.47
N GLY A 418 22.52 -27.37 -10.87
CA GLY A 418 21.57 -26.66 -10.00
C GLY A 418 20.79 -27.66 -9.15
N GLY A 419 21.01 -27.59 -7.84
CA GLY A 419 20.56 -28.57 -6.87
C GLY A 419 19.24 -28.16 -6.23
N GLY A 420 18.14 -28.20 -6.96
CA GLY A 420 16.76 -28.33 -6.45
C GLY A 420 16.44 -27.74 -5.06
N GLY A 421 16.64 -26.44 -4.82
CA GLY A 421 16.31 -25.77 -3.56
C GLY A 421 15.12 -24.81 -3.67
N ARG A 422 14.31 -24.69 -2.62
CA ARG A 422 13.13 -23.79 -2.60
C ARG A 422 13.57 -22.35 -2.30
N SER A 423 13.13 -21.40 -3.14
CA SER A 423 13.22 -19.96 -2.88
C SER A 423 12.27 -19.57 -1.74
N GLY A 424 12.71 -18.65 -0.88
CA GLY A 424 11.90 -18.12 0.22
C GLY A 424 12.68 -17.77 1.49
N GLY A 425 14.00 -17.93 1.48
CA GLY A 425 14.87 -17.81 2.65
C GLY A 425 15.29 -16.38 3.01
N GLY A 426 14.38 -15.41 3.01
CA GLY A 426 14.72 -14.02 3.39
C GLY A 426 15.76 -13.32 2.49
N GLY A 427 16.13 -12.10 2.86
CA GLY A 427 17.10 -11.29 2.12
C GLY A 427 16.93 -9.78 2.33
N ALA A 428 17.97 -9.01 2.08
CA ALA A 428 17.97 -7.56 2.23
C ALA A 428 18.12 -6.83 0.89
N THR A 429 17.47 -5.68 0.76
CA THR A 429 17.59 -4.78 -0.38
C THR A 429 18.31 -3.49 0.05
N GLY A 430 19.12 -2.93 -0.83
CA GLY A 430 19.82 -1.66 -0.66
C GLY A 430 19.93 -0.90 -1.98
N GLY A 431 20.53 0.28 -1.94
CA GLY A 431 20.82 1.09 -3.12
C GLY A 431 21.93 2.11 -2.86
N TRP A 432 22.49 2.70 -3.91
CA TRP A 432 23.66 3.61 -3.81
C TRP A 432 23.49 5.00 -4.41
#